data_AF-A0A829ZXU1-F1
#
_entry.id   AF-A0A829ZXU1-F1
#
_cell.length_a   1.000
_cell.length_b   1.000
_cell.length_c   1.000
_cell.angle_alpha   90.00
_cell.angle_beta   90.00
_cell.angle_gamma   90.00
#
_symmetry.space_group_name_H-M   'P 1'
#
loop_
_entity.id
_entity.type
_entity.pdbx_description
1 polymer ?
#
loop_
_entity_poly.entity_id
_entity_poly.type
_entity_poly.pdbx_seq_one_letter_code
_entity_poly.pdbx_strand_id
1 'polypeptide(L)' 'MLNEVGIDRVYLACGATDLRKSIDGLAVLVKEGFELDPFSSCLFVFCNRKVSVKYNPPCGLRQ' A
#
# COMPACT_ATOMS: atom_id res chain seq x y z
N MET A 1 -17.05 -1.64 7.93
CA MET A 1 -16.08 -0.78 8.65
C MET A 1 -15.05 -1.70 9.27
N LEU A 2 -13.77 -1.30 9.33
CA LEU A 2 -12.75 -2.03 10.06
C LEU A 2 -13.14 -1.96 11.55
N ASN A 3 -14.03 -2.88 11.96
CA ASN A 3 -14.41 -3.05 13.35
C ASN A 3 -13.12 -3.26 14.14
N GLU A 4 -13.09 -2.77 15.36
CA GLU A 4 -11.97 -2.75 16.31
C GLU A 4 -11.31 -4.14 16.49
N VAL A 5 -10.61 -4.61 15.47
CA VAL A 5 -9.59 -5.63 15.60
C VAL A 5 -8.49 -4.92 16.38
N GLY A 6 -8.06 -5.51 17.50
CA GLY A 6 -6.91 -5.04 18.24
C GLY A 6 -5.69 -5.08 17.31
N ILE A 7 -5.49 -4.00 16.55
CA ILE A 7 -4.39 -3.88 15.62
C ILE A 7 -3.20 -3.45 16.45
N ASP A 8 -2.26 -4.35 16.62
CA ASP A 8 -1.08 -4.10 17.44
C ASP A 8 -0.11 -3.17 16.71
N ARG A 9 0.00 -3.31 15.38
CA ARG A 9 0.97 -2.60 14.54
C ARG A 9 0.47 -2.36 13.13
N VAL A 10 1.00 -1.30 12.50
CA VAL A 10 0.77 -0.96 11.09
C VAL A 10 2.11 -0.89 10.37
N TYR A 11 2.25 -1.60 9.26
CA TYR A 11 3.43 -1.61 8.41
C TYR A 11 3.13 -1.01 7.05
N LEU A 12 3.94 -0.06 6.60
CA LEU A 12 3.86 0.54 5.27
C LEU A 12 4.98 -0.02 4.39
N ALA A 13 4.61 -0.67 3.29
CA ALA A 13 5.56 -1.09 2.27
C ALA A 13 6.08 0.16 1.51
N CYS A 14 7.32 0.55 1.80
CA CYS A 14 7.99 1.67 1.15
C CYS A 14 8.39 1.31 -0.29
N GLY A 15 7.50 1.58 -1.24
CA GLY A 15 7.77 1.38 -2.66
C GLY A 15 6.52 0.98 -3.45
N ALA A 16 6.68 0.87 -4.77
CA ALA A 16 5.60 0.38 -5.62
C ALA A 16 5.44 -1.13 -5.46
N THR A 17 4.30 -1.55 -4.91
CA THR A 17 3.91 -2.95 -4.79
C THR A 17 2.97 -3.33 -5.92
N ASP A 18 3.21 -4.49 -6.54
CA ASP A 18 2.27 -5.02 -7.53
C ASP A 18 1.04 -5.59 -6.83
N LEU A 19 -0.02 -4.79 -6.75
CA LEU A 19 -1.29 -5.18 -6.12
C LEU A 19 -2.06 -6.24 -6.93
N ARG A 20 -1.65 -6.57 -8.16
CA ARG A 20 -2.27 -7.62 -8.98
C ARG A 20 -1.99 -9.04 -8.46
N LYS A 21 -1.07 -9.17 -7.50
CA LYS A 21 -0.76 -10.43 -6.80
C LYS A 21 -1.90 -10.95 -5.91
N SER A 22 -2.98 -10.16 -5.74
CA SER A 22 -4.09 -10.48 -4.84
C SER A 22 -3.62 -10.67 -3.39
N ILE A 23 -4.52 -11.06 -2.50
CA ILE A 23 -4.22 -11.22 -1.07
C ILE A 23 -3.14 -12.29 -0.82
N ASP A 24 -3.21 -13.43 -1.51
CA ASP A 24 -2.28 -14.54 -1.30
C ASP A 24 -0.85 -14.17 -1.68
N GLY A 25 -0.67 -13.53 -2.84
CA GLY A 25 0.65 -13.10 -3.28
C GLY A 25 1.20 -11.92 -2.48
N LEU A 26 0.33 -11.09 -1.89
CA LEU A 26 0.75 -10.07 -0.92
C LEU A 26 1.15 -10.71 0.43
N ALA A 27 0.46 -11.76 0.88
CA ALA A 27 0.84 -12.50 2.10
C ALA A 27 2.21 -13.18 1.96
N VAL A 28 2.52 -13.74 0.79
CA VAL A 28 3.86 -14.25 0.48
C VAL A 28 4.91 -13.13 0.53
N LEU A 29 4.58 -11.94 0.02
CA LEU A 29 5.50 -10.80 0.08
C LEU A 29 5.73 -10.31 1.51
N VAL A 30 4.71 -10.34 2.37
CA VAL A 30 4.86 -10.04 3.81
C VAL A 30 5.76 -11.06 4.49
N LYS A 31 5.54 -12.34 4.23
CA LYS A 31 6.29 -13.43 4.85
C LYS A 31 7.74 -13.50 4.38
N GLU A 32 7.96 -13.54 3.08
CA GLU A 32 9.29 -13.78 2.49
C GLU A 32 10.05 -12.48 2.23
N GLY A 33 9.36 -11.37 1.98
CA GLY A 33 9.97 -10.09 1.63
C GLY A 33 10.21 -9.16 2.82
N PHE A 34 9.32 -9.19 3.82
CA PHE A 34 9.44 -8.38 5.03
C PHE A 34 9.77 -9.22 6.28
N GLU A 35 9.81 -10.55 6.17
CA GLU A 35 10.07 -11.46 7.29
C GLU A 35 9.06 -11.29 8.45
N LEU A 36 7.81 -10.97 8.12
CA LEU A 36 6.71 -10.76 9.07
C LEU A 36 5.63 -11.83 8.92
N ASP A 37 4.86 -12.06 9.97
CA ASP A 37 3.70 -12.97 9.91
C ASP A 37 2.46 -12.25 9.32
N PRO A 38 1.99 -12.62 8.11
CA PRO A 38 0.81 -12.02 7.50
C PRO A 38 -0.50 -12.32 8.24
N PHE A 39 -0.52 -13.31 9.14
CA PHE A 39 -1.69 -13.69 9.93
C PHE A 39 -1.72 -13.07 11.33
N SER A 40 -0.69 -12.32 11.69
CA SER A 40 -0.66 -11.56 12.93
C SER A 40 -1.70 -10.44 12.93
N SER A 41 -2.05 -9.92 14.11
CA SER A 41 -2.95 -8.76 14.28
C SER A 41 -2.31 -7.43 13.86
N CYS A 42 -1.75 -7.40 12.65
CA CYS A 42 -1.09 -6.25 12.06
C CYS A 42 -1.79 -5.83 10.76
N LEU A 43 -1.78 -4.53 10.48
CA LEU A 43 -2.19 -4.01 9.18
C LEU A 43 -0.98 -3.82 8.27
N PHE A 44 -1.09 -4.30 7.03
CA PHE A 44 -0.10 -4.08 5.98
C PHE A 44 -0.67 -3.13 4.91
N VAL A 45 0.02 -2.02 4.69
CA VAL A 45 -0.37 -0.98 3.73
C VAL A 45 0.59 -1.02 2.55
N PHE A 46 0.05 -1.11 1.34
CA PHE A 46 0.82 -1.21 0.11
C PHE A 46 0.52 -0.03 -0.81
N CYS A 47 1.56 0.55 -1.41
CA CYS A 47 1.42 1.62 -2.40
C CYS A 47 1.39 1.03 -3.81
N ASN A 48 0.34 1.34 -4.58
CA ASN A 48 0.37 1.08 -6.02
C ASN A 48 1.37 2.02 -6.72
N ARG A 49 1.89 1.61 -7.87
CA ARG A 49 2.72 2.46 -8.73
C ARG A 49 1.88 3.69 -9.13
N LYS A 50 2.29 4.89 -8.70
CA LYS A 50 1.54 6.13 -8.97
C LYS A 50 1.25 6.25 -10.47
N VAL A 51 -0.02 6.38 -10.83
CA VAL A 51 -0.38 7.10 -12.06
C VAL A 51 0.06 8.54 -11.79
N SER A 52 1.02 9.06 -12.55
CA SER A 52 1.40 10.45 -12.46
C SER A 52 0.18 11.31 -12.81
N VAL A 53 -0.50 11.83 -11.80
CA VAL A 53 -1.47 12.92 -12.00
C VAL A 53 -0.63 14.12 -12.43
N LYS A 54 -0.52 14.33 -13.74
CA LYS A 54 0.06 15.55 -14.27
C LYS A 54 -0.89 16.67 -13.87
N TYR A 55 -0.46 17.52 -12.95
CA TYR A 55 -1.15 18.79 -12.72
C TYR A 55 -1.16 19.55 -14.04
N ASN A 56 -2.34 19.73 -14.64
CA ASN A 56 -2.50 20.59 -15.80
C ASN A 56 -2.96 21.95 -15.28
N PRO A 57 -2.11 22.99 -15.30
CA PRO A 57 -2.51 24.32 -14.86
C PRO A 57 -3.69 24.81 -15.72
N PRO A 58 -4.67 25.52 -15.14
CA PRO A 58 -5.69 26.18 -15.94
C PRO A 58 -5.00 27.16 -16.91
N CYS A 59 -5.29 27.00 -18.20
CA CYS A 59 -4.77 27.84 -19.27
C CYS A 59 -5.17 29.30 -19.04
N GLY A 60 -4.31 30.12 -18.42
CA GLY A 60 -4.68 31.51 -18.15
C GLY A 60 -3.66 32.42 -17.48
N LEU A 61 -2.59 31.92 -16.85
CA LEU A 61 -1.52 32.77 -16.33
C LEU A 61 -0.46 33.03 -17.40
N ARG A 62 -0.80 33.88 -18.37
CA ARG A 62 0.20 34.65 -19.12
C ARG A 62 0.52 35.89 -18.28
N GLN A 63 1.75 35.94 -17.75
CA GLN A 63 2.39 37.21 -17.40
C GLN A 63 2.56 38.04 -18.67
#